data_AF-A0A7K0BZ27-F1
#
_entry.id   AF-A0A7K0BZ27-F1
#
_cell.length_a   1.000
_cell.length_b   1.000
_cell.length_c   1.000
_cell.angle_alpha   90.00
_cell.angle_beta   90.00
_cell.angle_gamma   90.00
#
_symmetry.space_group_name_H-M   'P 1'
#
loop_
_entity.id
_entity.type
_entity.pdbx_description
1 polymer ?
#
loop_
_entity_poly.entity_id
_entity_poly.type
_entity_poly.pdbx_seq_one_letter_code
_entity_poly.pdbx_strand_id
1 'polypeptide(L)'
;MLLSVYVHCLTDSQQAALAKLGWVSSKAKTEEDLSELDEILLGEPRPPEPAPCSIYELAIAYADDKRKTVKPDTMRGVIETLTKIVVATLNRRKTWPTHVQLGQALTTWALSDRAGAPPNALGEVLGWMADNSPDAGVLRDPEVLGKILDHLNRRLDGEPASPNVRSRRRSALFNFLEYAIAQGHLPANPLLFRWWGEIT
;
A
#
# COMPACT_ATOMS: atom_id res chain seq x y z
N MET A 1 -21.90 11.46 12.55
CA MET A 1 -22.80 11.42 11.36
C MET A 1 -22.66 10.15 10.48
N LEU A 2 -21.51 9.46 10.41
CA LEU A 2 -21.32 8.25 9.56
C LEU A 2 -21.87 6.94 10.17
N LEU A 3 -21.91 6.82 11.50
CA LEU A 3 -22.40 5.60 12.19
C LEU A 3 -23.94 5.50 12.23
N SER A 4 -24.66 6.63 12.29
CA SER A 4 -26.14 6.67 12.20
C SER A 4 -26.65 6.07 10.87
N VAL A 5 -25.97 6.40 9.76
CA VAL A 5 -26.26 5.84 8.44
C VAL A 5 -26.00 4.33 8.41
N TYR A 6 -24.93 3.86 9.06
CA TYR A 6 -24.56 2.45 9.06
C TYR A 6 -25.55 1.57 9.84
N VAL A 7 -26.13 2.09 10.94
CA VAL A 7 -27.16 1.39 11.72
C VAL A 7 -28.46 1.23 10.92
N HIS A 8 -28.80 2.19 10.06
CA HIS A 8 -29.98 2.12 9.19
C HIS A 8 -29.80 1.20 7.96
N CYS A 9 -28.57 0.78 7.65
CA CYS A 9 -28.28 -0.09 6.51
C CYS A 9 -28.18 -1.59 6.85
N LEU A 10 -28.36 -1.98 8.12
CA LEU A 10 -28.38 -3.40 8.50
C LEU A 10 -29.64 -4.08 7.97
N THR A 11 -29.46 -5.12 7.16
CA THR A 11 -30.58 -5.93 6.66
C THR A 11 -31.16 -6.79 7.77
N ASP A 12 -32.44 -7.15 7.67
CA ASP A 12 -33.15 -8.00 8.66
C ASP A 12 -32.40 -9.33 8.93
N SER A 13 -31.72 -9.87 7.92
CA SER A 13 -30.92 -11.08 8.02
C SER A 13 -29.66 -10.91 8.87
N GLN A 14 -29.02 -9.74 8.82
CA GLN A 14 -27.84 -9.41 9.61
C GLN A 14 -28.23 -9.18 11.08
N GLN A 15 -29.37 -8.53 11.33
CA GLN A 15 -29.91 -8.36 12.68
C GLN A 15 -30.23 -9.70 13.35
N ALA A 16 -30.85 -10.63 12.62
CA ALA A 16 -31.16 -11.97 13.12
C ALA A 16 -29.90 -12.81 13.44
N ALA A 17 -28.83 -12.66 12.66
CA ALA A 17 -27.56 -13.34 12.92
C ALA A 17 -26.85 -12.79 14.18
N LEU A 18 -26.89 -11.47 14.38
CA LEU A 18 -26.31 -10.82 15.56
C LEU A 18 -27.09 -11.17 16.85
N ALA A 19 -28.42 -11.25 16.78
CA ALA A 19 -29.25 -11.67 17.91
C ALA A 19 -28.92 -13.10 18.38
N LYS A 20 -28.60 -14.01 17.45
CA LYS A 20 -28.19 -15.39 17.78
C LYS A 20 -26.84 -15.46 18.50
N LEU A 21 -25.98 -14.45 18.33
CA LEU A 21 -24.69 -14.34 19.00
C LEU A 21 -24.78 -13.69 20.39
N GLY A 22 -26.00 -13.47 20.90
CA GLY A 22 -26.23 -12.82 22.20
C GLY A 22 -26.05 -11.30 22.15
N TRP A 23 -25.87 -10.72 20.96
CA TRP A 23 -25.89 -9.28 20.78
C TRP A 23 -27.35 -8.81 20.78
N VAL A 24 -27.86 -8.53 21.97
CA VAL A 24 -29.13 -7.83 22.13
C VAL A 24 -28.85 -6.37 21.84
N SER A 25 -29.41 -5.83 20.75
CA SER A 25 -29.51 -4.38 20.59
C SER A 25 -30.28 -3.87 21.80
N SER A 26 -29.57 -3.47 22.87
CA SER A 26 -30.18 -2.73 23.96
C SER A 26 -30.86 -1.54 23.31
N LYS A 27 -32.17 -1.36 23.59
CA LYS A 27 -33.05 -0.25 23.21
C LYS A 27 -32.43 0.71 22.19
N ALA A 28 -33.02 0.79 20.99
CA ALA A 28 -32.76 1.82 19.98
C ALA A 28 -31.97 3.00 20.56
N LYS A 29 -30.64 2.95 20.40
CA LYS A 29 -29.73 3.94 20.97
C LYS A 29 -30.25 5.31 20.58
N THR A 30 -30.51 6.17 21.56
CA THR A 30 -31.01 7.52 21.27
C THR A 30 -29.93 8.28 20.48
N GLU A 31 -30.34 9.32 19.75
CA GLU A 31 -29.42 10.22 19.04
C GLU A 31 -28.28 10.71 19.98
N GLU A 32 -28.59 10.86 21.27
CA GLU A 32 -27.66 11.21 22.36
C GLU A 32 -26.60 10.13 22.63
N ASP A 33 -26.96 8.84 22.69
CA ASP A 33 -26.01 7.72 22.87
C ASP A 33 -25.03 7.61 21.69
N LEU A 34 -25.46 7.99 20.49
CA LEU A 34 -24.62 8.02 19.28
C LEU A 34 -23.74 9.27 19.24
N SER A 35 -24.19 10.37 19.85
CA SER A 35 -23.41 11.61 19.99
C SER A 35 -22.26 11.46 20.98
N GLU A 36 -22.45 10.77 22.11
CA GLU A 36 -21.37 10.44 23.05
C GLU A 36 -20.30 9.55 22.40
N LEU A 37 -20.72 8.60 21.54
CA LEU A 37 -19.78 7.78 20.78
C LEU A 37 -19.03 8.59 19.72
N ASP A 38 -19.69 9.51 19.02
CA ASP A 38 -19.02 10.46 18.11
C ASP A 38 -18.05 11.34 18.90
N GLU A 39 -18.37 11.79 20.12
CA GLU A 39 -17.49 12.59 20.98
C GLU A 39 -16.29 11.80 21.51
N ILE A 40 -16.46 10.51 21.83
CA ILE A 40 -15.37 9.60 22.21
C ILE A 40 -14.49 9.22 21.00
N LEU A 41 -15.07 9.01 19.83
CA LEU A 41 -14.35 8.66 18.59
C LEU A 41 -13.67 9.87 17.93
N LEU A 42 -14.22 11.09 18.10
CA LEU A 42 -13.72 12.33 17.49
C LEU A 42 -12.99 13.24 18.49
N GLY A 43 -13.08 12.95 19.80
CA GLY A 43 -12.41 13.69 20.87
C GLY A 43 -10.96 13.26 21.10
N GLU A 44 -10.57 12.08 20.62
CA GLU A 44 -9.16 11.73 20.46
C GLU A 44 -8.56 12.65 19.38
N PRO A 45 -7.50 13.42 19.67
CA PRO A 45 -6.87 14.26 18.67
C PRO A 45 -6.48 13.36 17.50
N ARG A 46 -7.00 13.66 16.31
CA ARG A 46 -6.63 12.96 15.07
C ARG A 46 -5.10 12.82 15.10
N PRO A 47 -4.55 11.59 15.07
CA PRO A 47 -3.11 11.40 15.15
C PRO A 47 -2.48 12.33 14.10
N PRO A 48 -1.41 13.04 14.46
CA PRO A 48 -0.82 14.05 13.59
C PRO A 48 -0.64 13.44 12.22
N GLU A 49 -1.08 14.15 11.18
CA GLU A 49 -0.93 13.65 9.82
C GLU A 49 0.55 13.30 9.62
N PRO A 50 0.86 12.09 9.15
CA PRO A 50 2.24 11.69 8.99
C PRO A 50 2.92 12.65 8.03
N ALA A 51 4.21 12.90 8.26
CA ALA A 51 4.99 13.74 7.36
C ALA A 51 4.84 13.23 5.92
N PRO A 52 4.74 14.13 4.92
CA PRO A 52 4.71 13.73 3.52
C PRO A 52 5.88 12.77 3.22
N CYS A 53 5.57 11.65 2.58
CA CYS A 53 6.53 10.59 2.32
C CYS A 53 6.34 10.13 0.89
N SER A 54 7.40 10.18 0.10
CA SER A 54 7.33 9.64 -1.25
C SER A 54 7.14 8.13 -1.22
N ILE A 55 6.54 7.56 -2.27
CA ILE A 55 6.41 6.11 -2.39
C ILE A 55 7.78 5.39 -2.37
N TYR A 56 8.82 6.05 -2.85
CA TYR A 56 10.20 5.54 -2.82
C TYR A 56 10.73 5.44 -1.38
N GLU A 57 10.56 6.49 -0.58
CA GLU A 57 10.95 6.46 0.84
C GLU A 57 10.11 5.45 1.64
N LEU A 58 8.81 5.37 1.36
CA LEU A 58 7.93 4.40 1.99
C LEU A 58 8.34 2.96 1.66
N ALA A 59 8.73 2.69 0.42
CA ALA A 59 9.23 1.37 0.00
C ALA A 59 10.54 1.01 0.70
N ILE A 60 11.44 1.98 0.91
CA ILE A 60 12.67 1.81 1.69
C ILE A 60 12.33 1.46 3.14
N ALA A 61 11.48 2.26 3.79
CA ALA A 61 11.08 2.05 5.18
C ALA A 61 10.41 0.67 5.37
N TYR A 62 9.52 0.28 4.45
CA TYR A 62 8.90 -1.03 4.45
C TYR A 62 9.93 -2.15 4.27
N ALA A 63 10.89 -2.00 3.35
CA ALA A 63 11.92 -3.01 3.12
C ALA A 63 12.77 -3.24 4.38
N ASP A 64 13.14 -2.17 5.08
CA ASP A 64 13.93 -2.23 6.30
C ASP A 64 13.18 -2.88 7.46
N ASP A 65 11.89 -2.58 7.61
CA ASP A 65 11.06 -3.23 8.62
C ASP A 65 10.83 -4.71 8.29
N LYS A 66 10.47 -5.00 7.04
CA LYS A 66 10.15 -6.36 6.60
C LYS A 66 11.34 -7.30 6.74
N ARG A 67 12.55 -6.83 6.47
CA ARG A 67 13.80 -7.61 6.55
C ARG A 67 14.03 -8.25 7.93
N LYS A 68 13.53 -7.63 9.00
CA LYS A 68 13.63 -8.17 10.38
C LYS A 68 12.80 -9.44 10.60
N THR A 69 11.81 -9.69 9.74
CA THR A 69 10.78 -10.72 9.94
C THR A 69 10.82 -11.86 8.92
N VAL A 70 11.60 -11.72 7.84
CA VAL A 70 11.61 -12.68 6.72
C VAL A 70 12.99 -13.19 6.40
N LYS A 71 13.06 -14.39 5.81
CA LYS A 71 14.32 -14.98 5.32
C LYS A 71 14.85 -14.22 4.09
N PRO A 72 16.17 -14.21 3.84
CA PRO A 72 16.75 -13.51 2.69
C PRO A 72 16.15 -13.87 1.33
N ASP A 73 15.79 -15.14 1.12
CA ASP A 73 15.18 -15.59 -0.13
C ASP A 73 13.78 -15.00 -0.35
N THR A 74 12.96 -14.96 0.71
CA THR A 74 11.67 -14.27 0.67
C THR A 74 11.85 -12.77 0.44
N MET A 75 12.86 -12.17 1.07
CA MET A 75 13.16 -10.75 0.90
C MET A 75 13.52 -10.40 -0.54
N ARG A 76 14.20 -11.27 -1.28
CA ARG A 76 14.49 -11.06 -2.71
C ARG A 76 13.22 -10.85 -3.52
N GLY A 77 12.21 -11.70 -3.33
CA GLY A 77 10.92 -11.55 -4.01
C GLY A 77 10.16 -10.27 -3.59
N VAL A 78 10.29 -9.85 -2.33
CA VAL A 78 9.74 -8.58 -1.84
C VAL A 78 10.43 -7.39 -2.52
N ILE A 79 11.77 -7.38 -2.56
CA ILE A 79 12.57 -6.32 -3.20
C ILE A 79 12.24 -6.22 -4.69
N GLU A 80 12.13 -7.34 -5.40
CA GLU A 80 11.72 -7.36 -6.81
C GLU A 80 10.33 -6.74 -6.98
N THR A 81 9.39 -7.06 -6.09
CA THR A 81 8.02 -6.51 -6.15
C THR A 81 8.02 -5.00 -5.87
N LEU A 82 8.70 -4.55 -4.82
CA LEU A 82 8.79 -3.13 -4.46
C LEU A 82 9.48 -2.32 -5.55
N THR A 83 10.52 -2.87 -6.17
CA THR A 83 11.20 -2.25 -7.32
C THR A 83 10.19 -1.97 -8.44
N LYS A 84 9.35 -2.95 -8.76
CA LYS A 84 8.32 -2.81 -9.81
C LYS A 84 7.23 -1.82 -9.42
N ILE A 85 6.83 -1.78 -8.15
CA ILE A 85 5.87 -0.79 -7.63
C ILE A 85 6.42 0.62 -7.81
N VAL A 86 7.62 0.89 -7.30
CA VAL A 86 8.25 2.22 -7.39
C VAL A 86 8.39 2.64 -8.86
N VAL A 87 8.96 1.77 -9.71
CA VAL A 87 9.15 2.08 -11.14
C VAL A 87 7.84 2.37 -11.87
N ALA A 88 6.75 1.67 -11.54
CA ALA A 88 5.44 1.90 -12.15
C ALA A 88 4.82 3.27 -11.78
N THR A 89 5.23 3.87 -10.67
CA THR A 89 4.73 5.18 -10.21
C THR A 89 5.56 6.37 -10.69
N LEU A 90 6.78 6.14 -11.17
CA LEU A 90 7.67 7.20 -11.65
C LEU A 90 7.15 7.76 -12.99
N ASN A 91 6.89 9.08 -13.04
CA ASN A 91 6.49 9.76 -14.26
C ASN A 91 7.71 10.11 -15.12
N ARG A 92 8.15 9.16 -15.94
CA ARG A 92 9.32 9.35 -16.81
C ARG A 92 8.93 9.90 -18.17
N ARG A 93 9.33 11.15 -18.43
CA ARG A 93 9.25 11.78 -19.77
C ARG A 93 10.57 11.74 -20.53
N LYS A 94 11.68 11.47 -19.85
CA LYS A 94 13.05 11.47 -20.40
C LYS A 94 13.57 10.05 -20.59
N THR A 95 14.51 9.89 -21.51
CA THR A 95 15.19 8.62 -21.80
C THR A 95 16.07 8.13 -20.64
N TRP A 96 16.59 9.06 -19.83
CA TRP A 96 17.37 8.79 -18.62
C TRP A 96 16.60 9.17 -17.34
N PRO A 97 16.74 8.44 -16.22
CA PRO A 97 17.46 7.16 -16.05
C PRO A 97 16.75 5.99 -16.73
N THR A 98 17.46 5.01 -17.27
CA THR A 98 16.85 3.83 -17.93
C THR A 98 16.19 2.88 -16.93
N HIS A 99 15.28 2.00 -17.38
CA HIS A 99 14.67 0.97 -16.51
C HIS A 99 15.71 0.05 -15.85
N VAL A 100 16.79 -0.27 -16.57
CA VAL A 100 17.89 -1.07 -16.04
C VAL A 100 18.61 -0.33 -14.91
N GLN A 101 18.91 0.97 -15.10
CA GLN A 101 19.53 1.79 -14.07
C GLN A 101 18.65 1.94 -12.82
N LEU A 102 17.35 2.17 -12.99
CA LEU A 102 16.39 2.26 -11.88
C LEU A 102 16.32 0.93 -11.11
N GLY A 103 16.14 -0.18 -11.83
CA GLY A 103 16.09 -1.51 -11.25
C GLY A 103 17.38 -1.85 -10.50
N GLN A 104 18.54 -1.55 -11.09
CA GLN A 104 19.83 -1.77 -10.45
C GLN A 104 19.99 -0.91 -9.18
N ALA A 105 19.69 0.39 -9.24
CA ALA A 105 19.79 1.28 -8.08
C ALA A 105 18.89 0.83 -6.92
N LEU A 106 17.66 0.40 -7.23
CA LEU A 106 16.69 -0.09 -6.24
C LEU A 106 17.11 -1.43 -5.64
N THR A 107 17.42 -2.43 -6.48
CA THR A 107 17.67 -3.80 -6.02
C THR A 107 19.04 -3.98 -5.37
N THR A 108 20.08 -3.29 -5.85
CA THR A 108 21.45 -3.49 -5.35
C THR A 108 21.79 -2.58 -4.18
N TRP A 109 21.04 -1.49 -3.99
CA TRP A 109 21.30 -0.54 -2.90
C TRP A 109 20.04 -0.13 -2.13
N ALA A 110 19.12 0.64 -2.73
CA ALA A 110 18.08 1.33 -1.96
C ALA A 110 17.19 0.39 -1.11
N LEU A 111 16.74 -0.72 -1.71
CA LEU A 111 15.89 -1.72 -1.07
C LEU A 111 16.68 -2.91 -0.51
N SER A 112 18.01 -2.90 -0.65
CA SER A 112 18.91 -3.87 -0.07
C SER A 112 19.35 -3.46 1.34
N ASP A 113 20.18 -4.29 1.98
CA ASP A 113 20.82 -3.91 3.24
C ASP A 113 21.87 -2.82 2.96
N ARG A 114 21.49 -1.56 3.19
CA ARG A 114 22.31 -0.39 2.84
C ARG A 114 23.51 -0.29 3.79
N ALA A 115 24.63 -0.87 3.39
CA ALA A 115 25.91 -0.70 4.07
C ALA A 115 26.76 0.39 3.39
N GLY A 116 27.08 1.46 4.14
CA GLY A 116 27.93 2.56 3.65
C GLY A 116 27.27 3.48 2.63
N ALA A 117 28.10 4.28 1.94
CA ALA A 117 27.64 5.19 0.90
C ALA A 117 27.20 4.43 -0.37
N PRO A 118 26.23 4.95 -1.13
CA PRO A 118 25.89 4.36 -2.42
C PRO A 118 27.12 4.39 -3.35
N PRO A 119 27.35 3.35 -4.16
CA PRO A 119 28.34 3.42 -5.23
C PRO A 119 28.12 4.67 -6.07
N ASN A 120 29.19 5.40 -6.40
CA ASN A 120 29.11 6.69 -7.12
C ASN A 120 28.23 6.62 -8.38
N ALA A 121 28.27 5.51 -9.11
CA ALA A 121 27.47 5.28 -10.31
C ALA A 121 25.95 5.19 -10.07
N LEU A 122 25.50 4.93 -8.85
CA LEU A 122 24.08 4.85 -8.48
C LEU A 122 23.56 6.15 -7.86
N GLY A 123 24.44 7.00 -7.33
CA GLY A 123 24.05 8.21 -6.59
C GLY A 123 23.13 9.15 -7.36
N GLU A 124 23.43 9.42 -8.63
CA GLU A 124 22.61 10.30 -9.48
C GLU A 124 21.21 9.71 -9.74
N VAL A 125 21.11 8.40 -9.94
CA VAL A 125 19.83 7.71 -10.17
C VAL A 125 18.98 7.71 -8.90
N LEU A 126 19.61 7.50 -7.75
CA LEU A 126 18.96 7.53 -6.43
C LEU A 126 18.45 8.94 -6.11
N GLY A 127 19.26 9.98 -6.35
CA GLY A 127 18.84 11.38 -6.20
C GLY A 127 17.68 11.72 -7.13
N TRP A 128 17.78 11.32 -8.39
CA TRP A 128 16.67 11.51 -9.35
C TRP A 128 15.38 10.83 -8.90
N MET A 129 15.45 9.60 -8.36
CA MET A 129 14.27 8.91 -7.82
C MET A 129 13.70 9.64 -6.60
N ALA A 130 14.52 10.17 -5.70
CA ALA A 130 14.04 10.95 -4.57
C ALA A 130 13.27 12.20 -5.04
N ASP A 131 13.79 12.89 -6.07
CA ASP A 131 13.19 14.13 -6.59
C ASP A 131 11.92 13.92 -7.43
N ASN A 132 11.76 12.72 -8.04
CA ASN A 132 10.69 12.46 -9.02
C ASN A 132 9.66 11.43 -8.54
N SER A 133 9.81 10.89 -7.33
CA SER A 133 8.84 9.97 -6.75
C SER A 133 7.63 10.72 -6.21
N PRO A 134 6.41 10.32 -6.58
CA PRO A 134 5.21 10.97 -6.05
C PRO A 134 5.02 10.65 -4.56
N ASP A 135 4.19 11.46 -3.90
CA ASP A 135 3.69 11.19 -2.55
C ASP A 135 3.00 9.82 -2.48
N ALA A 136 3.20 9.08 -1.38
CA ALA A 136 2.65 7.75 -1.18
C ALA A 136 1.11 7.71 -1.23
N GLY A 137 0.44 8.83 -0.94
CA GLY A 137 -0.99 8.99 -1.07
C GLY A 137 -1.54 8.77 -2.49
N VAL A 138 -0.67 8.75 -3.51
CA VAL A 138 -1.00 8.37 -4.90
C VAL A 138 -1.54 6.94 -5.00
N LEU A 139 -1.20 6.06 -4.04
CA LEU A 139 -1.70 4.68 -4.01
C LEU A 139 -3.22 4.56 -3.82
N ARG A 140 -3.89 5.67 -3.44
CA ARG A 140 -5.37 5.76 -3.40
C ARG A 140 -5.99 5.87 -4.79
N ASP A 141 -5.22 6.33 -5.78
CA ASP A 141 -5.67 6.50 -7.15
C ASP A 141 -5.80 5.13 -7.84
N PRO A 142 -7.01 4.72 -8.25
CA PRO A 142 -7.22 3.46 -8.95
C PRO A 142 -6.49 3.36 -10.28
N GLU A 143 -6.23 4.46 -10.99
CA GLU A 143 -5.46 4.40 -12.25
C GLU A 143 -3.99 4.05 -11.98
N VAL A 144 -3.41 4.63 -10.93
CA VAL A 144 -2.04 4.34 -10.52
C VAL A 144 -1.94 2.91 -10.01
N LEU A 145 -2.91 2.46 -9.21
CA LEU A 145 -2.96 1.09 -8.73
C LEU A 145 -3.16 0.07 -9.86
N GLY A 146 -3.98 0.40 -10.87
CA GLY A 146 -4.12 -0.38 -12.10
C GLY A 146 -2.79 -0.53 -12.85
N LYS A 147 -2.07 0.59 -13.07
CA LYS A 147 -0.73 0.58 -13.69
C LYS A 147 0.27 -0.28 -12.91
N ILE A 148 0.26 -0.19 -11.58
CA ILE A 148 1.09 -1.04 -10.72
C ILE A 148 0.73 -2.51 -10.93
N LEU A 149 -0.55 -2.88 -10.86
CA LEU A 149 -1.01 -4.26 -11.04
C LEU A 149 -0.65 -4.83 -12.42
N ASP A 150 -0.84 -4.04 -13.48
CA ASP A 150 -0.43 -4.42 -14.84
C ASP A 150 1.07 -4.68 -14.91
N HIS A 151 1.87 -3.79 -14.31
CA HIS A 151 3.31 -3.95 -14.29
C HIS A 151 3.75 -5.19 -13.47
N LEU A 152 3.07 -5.48 -12.36
CA LEU A 152 3.31 -6.68 -11.54
C LEU A 152 2.91 -7.97 -12.26
N ASN A 153 1.88 -7.92 -13.10
CA ASN A 153 1.38 -9.07 -13.86
C ASN A 153 2.29 -9.49 -15.02
N ARG A 154 3.21 -8.62 -15.46
CA ARG A 154 4.12 -8.89 -16.59
C ARG A 154 5.54 -9.27 -16.15
N ARG A 155 6.29 -9.88 -17.06
CA ARG A 155 7.74 -10.14 -16.96
C ARG A 155 8.51 -8.98 -17.61
N LEU A 156 9.85 -9.03 -17.58
CA LEU A 156 10.71 -8.02 -18.22
C LEU A 156 10.62 -8.04 -19.75
N ASP A 157 10.31 -9.20 -20.32
CA ASP A 157 10.04 -9.41 -21.75
C ASP A 157 8.64 -8.94 -22.18
N GLY A 158 7.81 -8.48 -21.24
CA GLY A 158 6.45 -8.00 -21.50
C GLY A 158 5.37 -9.10 -21.43
N GLU A 159 5.77 -10.37 -21.42
CA GLU A 159 4.84 -11.50 -21.35
C GLU A 159 4.20 -11.65 -19.96
N PRO A 160 3.01 -12.28 -19.86
CA PRO A 160 2.40 -12.57 -18.57
C PRO A 160 3.34 -13.37 -17.65
N ALA A 161 3.49 -12.90 -16.41
CA ALA A 161 4.17 -13.67 -15.37
C ALA A 161 3.34 -14.90 -14.98
N SER A 162 3.99 -15.96 -14.50
CA SER A 162 3.27 -17.18 -14.09
C SER A 162 2.27 -16.90 -12.95
N PRO A 163 1.18 -17.70 -12.83
CA PRO A 163 0.18 -17.49 -11.77
C PRO A 163 0.77 -17.41 -10.36
N ASN A 164 1.75 -18.27 -10.05
CA ASN A 164 2.45 -18.27 -8.77
C ASN A 164 3.24 -16.97 -8.52
N VAL A 165 3.87 -16.42 -9.56
CA VAL A 165 4.62 -15.16 -9.45
C VAL A 165 3.65 -13.98 -9.27
N ARG A 166 2.54 -13.95 -10.03
CA ARG A 166 1.50 -12.92 -9.88
C ARG A 166 0.90 -12.94 -8.48
N SER A 167 0.57 -14.12 -7.96
CA SER A 167 0.04 -14.29 -6.60
C SER A 167 1.00 -13.72 -5.55
N ARG A 168 2.29 -14.13 -5.58
CA ARG A 168 3.32 -13.62 -4.64
C ARG A 168 3.50 -12.12 -4.70
N ARG A 169 3.55 -11.54 -5.91
CA ARG A 169 3.65 -10.09 -6.10
C ARG A 169 2.44 -9.35 -5.55
N ARG A 170 1.23 -9.88 -5.76
CA ARG A 170 0.00 -9.32 -5.19
C ARG A 170 -0.01 -9.39 -3.67
N SER A 171 0.43 -10.50 -3.07
CA SER A 171 0.56 -10.59 -1.61
C SER A 171 1.57 -9.58 -1.05
N ALA A 172 2.69 -9.36 -1.75
CA ALA A 172 3.67 -8.34 -1.34
C ALA A 172 3.11 -6.90 -1.49
N LEU A 173 2.40 -6.59 -2.59
CA LEU A 173 1.70 -5.30 -2.74
C LEU A 173 0.66 -5.10 -1.65
N PHE A 174 -0.13 -6.13 -1.33
CA PHE A 174 -1.11 -6.05 -0.24
C PHE A 174 -0.45 -5.69 1.09
N ASN A 175 0.61 -6.39 1.46
CA ASN A 175 1.34 -6.11 2.71
C ASN A 175 2.01 -4.73 2.70
N PHE A 176 2.46 -4.24 1.55
CA PHE A 176 3.01 -2.90 1.41
C PHE A 176 1.93 -1.83 1.63
N LEU A 177 0.72 -2.05 1.13
CA LEU A 177 -0.42 -1.16 1.37
C LEU A 177 -0.87 -1.19 2.84
N GLU A 178 -0.89 -2.36 3.48
CA GLU A 178 -1.12 -2.47 4.94
C GLU A 178 -0.07 -1.69 5.74
N TYR A 179 1.19 -1.76 5.33
CA TYR A 179 2.25 -0.96 5.95
C TYR A 179 2.02 0.54 5.75
N ALA A 180 1.61 0.97 4.54
CA ALA A 180 1.28 2.36 4.27
C ALA A 180 0.14 2.89 5.16
N ILE A 181 -0.86 2.04 5.47
CA ILE A 181 -1.94 2.34 6.42
C ILE A 181 -1.39 2.47 7.83
N ALA A 182 -0.55 1.52 8.26
CA ALA A 182 0.07 1.55 9.58
C ALA A 182 0.96 2.79 9.79
N GLN A 183 1.56 3.33 8.71
CA GLN A 183 2.29 4.60 8.72
C GLN A 183 1.39 5.84 8.53
N GLY A 184 0.07 5.66 8.38
CA GLY A 184 -0.92 6.74 8.26
C GLY A 184 -1.03 7.36 6.86
N HIS A 185 -0.33 6.85 5.84
CA HIS A 185 -0.36 7.41 4.48
C HIS A 185 -1.62 7.01 3.70
N LEU A 186 -2.31 5.96 4.13
CA LEU A 186 -3.56 5.50 3.53
C LEU A 186 -4.63 5.28 4.61
N PRO A 187 -5.90 5.65 4.35
CA PRO A 187 -6.98 5.43 5.31
C PRO A 187 -7.48 3.98 5.33
N ALA A 188 -7.31 3.24 4.23
CA ALA A 188 -7.71 1.85 4.09
C ALA A 188 -6.98 1.21 2.91
N ASN A 189 -6.98 -0.13 2.84
CA ASN A 189 -6.32 -0.84 1.75
C ASN A 189 -7.19 -0.79 0.48
N PRO A 190 -6.73 -0.12 -0.59
CA PRO A 190 -7.53 0.03 -1.81
C PRO A 190 -7.78 -1.31 -2.53
N LEU A 191 -7.03 -2.37 -2.21
CA LEU A 191 -7.26 -3.70 -2.78
C LEU A 191 -8.46 -4.44 -2.19
N LEU A 192 -8.95 -4.06 -1.00
CA LEU A 192 -10.07 -4.74 -0.33
C LEU A 192 -11.44 -4.36 -0.91
N PHE A 193 -11.59 -3.11 -1.35
CA PHE A 193 -12.90 -2.52 -1.66
C PHE A 193 -13.17 -2.36 -3.16
N ARG A 194 -12.21 -2.67 -4.02
CA ARG A 194 -12.34 -2.50 -5.47
C ARG A 194 -12.34 -3.85 -6.17
N TRP A 195 -13.35 -4.07 -7.00
CA TRP A 195 -13.42 -5.22 -7.91
C TRP A 195 -12.41 -4.99 -9.03
N TRP A 196 -11.19 -5.52 -8.85
CA TRP A 196 -10.17 -5.57 -9.90
C TRP A 196 -10.53 -6.73 -10.83
N GLY A 197 -11.41 -6.47 -11.79
CA GLY A 197 -11.84 -7.44 -12.80
C GLY A 197 -10.65 -8.10 -13.50
N GLU A 198 -10.88 -9.30 -14.03
CA GLU A 198 -9.92 -10.13 -14.73
C GLU A 198 -9.13 -9.33 -15.79
N ILE A 199 -7.92 -8.91 -15.42
CA ILE A 199 -6.92 -8.47 -16.40
C ILE A 199 -6.53 -9.74 -17.13
N THR A 200 -7.11 -9.90 -18.32
CA THR A 200 -6.94 -11.01 -19.26
C THR A 200 -5.49 -11.10 -19.75
#